data_AF-A0A379WS79-F1
#
_entry.id   AF-A0A379WS79-F1
#
_cell.length_a   1.000
_cell.length_b   1.000
_cell.length_c   1.000
_cell.angle_alpha   90.00
_cell.angle_beta   90.00
_cell.angle_gamma   90.00
#
_symmetry.space_group_name_H-M   'P 1'
#
loop_
_entity.id
_entity.type
_entity.pdbx_description
1 polymer ?
#
loop_
_entity_poly.entity_id
_entity_poly.type
_entity_poly.pdbx_seq_one_letter_code
_entity_poly.pdbx_strand_id
1 'polypeptide(L)'
;MPLHVGRGCLPATITNLRINCIAQSATPPEMSLWEKIKEFFCSTHQTEAQECIWTICHPSVGTTREDVVSRFEQLRMLVYAGYEESIHSGRHGESHFCILDADNQEILSVTLDDAGNYTVNCQGHNETYRFTMDIEQGEECTEHAEGASGTLQVSPFRLRRLHRHQQSMMLSGQNWKGAAPAEELRGRAATVQRICTCLNNGSRELNVGESGLTALPDRLPAHITTLVIPHNNYLTSLPTLPSGLEVLTVEDNQLTSLPPLPSGLEVLTVEDNQLTSLPPLPAGLVVLTVSGNQLTSLPPLPAGLQTLSGSR
;
A
#
# COMPACT_ATOMS: atom_id res chain seq x y z
N MET A 1 -15.63 -11.80 10.08
CA MET A 1 -15.42 -10.74 9.07
C MET A 1 -14.29 -9.83 9.55
N PRO A 2 -13.37 -9.33 8.68
CA PRO A 2 -12.25 -8.50 9.14
C PRO A 2 -12.68 -7.09 9.55
N LEU A 3 -11.96 -6.47 10.48
CA LEU A 3 -12.19 -5.10 10.95
C LEU A 3 -11.68 -4.10 9.91
N HIS A 4 -12.50 -3.13 9.53
CA HIS A 4 -12.13 -2.09 8.57
C HIS A 4 -11.84 -0.75 9.27
N VAL A 5 -10.68 -0.15 9.00
CA VAL A 5 -10.16 1.03 9.69
C VAL A 5 -9.79 2.13 8.69
N GLY A 6 -10.06 3.39 9.02
CA GLY A 6 -9.66 4.55 8.24
C GLY A 6 -10.82 5.37 7.71
N ARG A 7 -10.58 6.68 7.50
CA ARG A 7 -11.58 7.65 7.01
C ARG A 7 -11.43 7.98 5.51
N GLY A 8 -10.46 7.37 4.83
CA GLY A 8 -10.15 7.56 3.41
C GLY A 8 -10.95 6.67 2.45
N CYS A 9 -10.69 6.81 1.15
CA CYS A 9 -11.42 6.11 0.08
C CYS A 9 -11.20 4.57 0.06
N LEU A 10 -10.21 4.07 0.80
CA LEU A 10 -9.91 2.64 0.96
C LEU A 10 -9.58 2.35 2.44
N PRO A 11 -10.50 1.76 3.22
CA PRO A 11 -10.20 1.39 4.60
C PRO A 11 -9.18 0.25 4.64
N ALA A 12 -8.25 0.31 5.58
CA ALA A 12 -7.39 -0.81 5.91
C ALA A 12 -8.21 -1.96 6.47
N THR A 13 -7.81 -3.19 6.15
CA THR A 13 -8.49 -4.40 6.60
C THR A 13 -7.60 -5.12 7.59
N ILE A 14 -8.01 -5.17 8.85
CA ILE A 14 -7.35 -5.94 9.91
C ILE A 14 -8.10 -7.28 10.03
N THR A 15 -7.45 -8.37 9.62
CA THR A 15 -8.08 -9.69 9.64
C THR A 15 -8.16 -10.26 11.05
N ASN A 16 -9.14 -11.15 11.30
CA ASN A 16 -9.29 -11.84 12.59
C ASN A 16 -8.02 -12.62 12.97
N LEU A 17 -7.37 -13.22 11.97
CA LEU A 17 -6.05 -13.86 12.16
C LEU A 17 -5.01 -12.86 12.65
N ARG A 18 -4.98 -11.64 12.11
CA ARG A 18 -4.04 -10.60 12.53
C ARG A 18 -4.35 -10.11 13.95
N ILE A 19 -5.62 -9.94 14.31
CA ILE A 19 -6.05 -9.61 15.69
C ILE A 19 -5.58 -10.69 16.67
N ASN A 20 -5.77 -11.96 16.31
CA ASN A 20 -5.33 -13.09 17.14
C ASN A 20 -3.79 -13.14 17.28
N CYS A 21 -3.05 -12.92 16.19
CA CYS A 21 -1.59 -12.80 16.26
C CYS A 21 -1.13 -11.62 17.13
N ILE A 22 -1.85 -10.50 17.12
CA ILE A 22 -1.56 -9.34 17.98
C ILE A 22 -1.79 -9.70 19.44
N ALA A 23 -2.89 -10.39 19.76
CA ALA A 23 -3.21 -10.81 21.13
C ALA A 23 -2.18 -11.79 21.71
N GLN A 24 -1.55 -12.62 20.88
CA GLN A 24 -0.56 -13.61 21.31
C GLN A 24 0.91 -13.12 21.22
N SER A 25 1.14 -11.89 20.75
CA SER A 25 2.48 -11.36 20.48
C SER A 25 2.97 -10.45 21.61
N ALA A 26 4.07 -10.84 22.26
CA ALA A 26 4.74 -10.05 23.30
C ALA A 26 5.40 -8.75 22.78
N THR A 27 5.48 -8.55 21.46
CA THR A 27 5.98 -7.31 20.84
C THR A 27 4.85 -6.57 20.11
N PRO A 28 4.86 -5.23 20.12
CA PRO A 28 3.89 -4.44 19.38
C PRO A 28 3.89 -4.82 17.89
N PRO A 29 2.73 -4.78 17.22
CA PRO A 29 2.62 -5.21 15.84
C PRO A 29 3.47 -4.33 14.94
N GLU A 30 4.61 -4.87 14.48
CA GLU A 30 5.32 -4.25 13.39
C GLU A 30 4.47 -4.34 12.13
N MET A 31 4.06 -3.17 11.65
CA MET A 31 3.52 -3.06 10.32
C MET A 31 4.57 -3.46 9.30
N SER A 32 4.14 -4.27 8.34
CA SER A 32 4.88 -4.43 7.10
C SER A 32 5.07 -3.05 6.46
N LEU A 33 6.17 -2.89 5.72
CA LEU A 33 6.45 -1.66 4.99
C LEU A 33 5.25 -1.24 4.11
N TRP A 34 4.52 -2.22 3.58
CA TRP A 34 3.29 -2.06 2.82
C TRP A 34 2.13 -1.42 3.60
N GLU A 35 1.91 -1.85 4.84
CA GLU A 35 0.91 -1.24 5.71
C GLU A 35 1.33 0.18 6.11
N LYS A 36 2.63 0.41 6.38
CA LYS A 36 3.18 1.75 6.66
C LYS A 36 2.98 2.72 5.47
N ILE A 37 3.05 2.19 4.25
CA ILE A 37 2.80 2.95 3.02
C ILE A 37 1.31 3.24 2.84
N LYS A 38 0.42 2.28 3.09
CA LYS A 38 -1.04 2.52 3.05
C LYS A 38 -1.45 3.60 4.06
N GLU A 39 -0.90 3.55 5.27
CA GLU A 39 -1.14 4.53 6.32
C GLU A 39 -0.85 5.96 5.85
N PHE A 40 0.29 6.13 5.17
CA PHE A 40 0.74 7.43 4.70
C PHE A 40 -0.08 7.98 3.52
N PHE A 41 -0.58 7.11 2.63
CA PHE A 41 -1.27 7.53 1.41
C PHE A 41 -2.79 7.61 1.54
N CYS A 42 -3.39 6.84 2.44
CA CYS A 42 -4.84 6.66 2.52
C CYS A 42 -5.43 7.12 3.87
N SER A 43 -4.62 7.62 4.81
CA SER A 43 -5.05 7.94 6.18
C SER A 43 -5.85 6.79 6.79
N THR A 44 -5.29 5.58 6.69
CA THR A 44 -6.00 4.35 7.10
C THR A 44 -6.12 4.17 8.59
N HIS A 45 -5.38 4.93 9.41
CA HIS A 45 -5.35 4.78 10.88
C HIS A 45 -5.08 3.34 11.34
N GLN A 46 -4.50 2.52 10.47
CA GLN A 46 -4.22 1.10 10.68
C GLN A 46 -3.13 0.92 11.74
N THR A 47 -2.12 1.80 11.78
CA THR A 47 -1.09 1.76 12.82
C THR A 47 -1.72 2.02 14.17
N GLU A 48 -2.47 3.12 14.26
CA GLU A 48 -3.11 3.57 15.49
C GLU A 48 -4.12 2.53 15.98
N ALA A 49 -4.90 1.92 15.08
CA ALA A 49 -5.82 0.84 15.45
C ALA A 49 -5.11 -0.46 15.85
N GLN A 50 -4.01 -0.85 15.19
CA GLN A 50 -3.25 -2.05 15.59
C GLN A 50 -2.56 -1.86 16.96
N GLU A 51 -2.02 -0.67 17.23
CA GLU A 51 -1.48 -0.29 18.54
C GLU A 51 -2.58 -0.23 19.61
N CYS A 52 -3.75 0.32 19.29
CA CYS A 52 -4.91 0.28 20.19
C CYS A 52 -5.31 -1.17 20.53
N ILE A 53 -5.39 -2.05 19.53
CA ILE A 53 -5.71 -3.47 19.76
C ILE A 53 -4.61 -4.15 20.60
N TRP A 54 -3.34 -3.84 20.33
CA TRP A 54 -2.23 -4.42 21.09
C TRP A 54 -2.22 -3.97 22.54
N THR A 55 -2.42 -2.68 22.80
CA THR A 55 -2.52 -2.12 24.17
C THR A 55 -3.76 -2.59 24.92
N ILE A 56 -4.83 -2.98 24.22
CA ILE A 56 -5.98 -3.67 24.82
C ILE A 56 -5.59 -5.11 25.19
N CYS A 57 -4.83 -5.82 24.35
CA CYS A 57 -4.44 -7.20 24.66
C CYS A 57 -3.32 -7.30 25.71
N HIS A 58 -2.45 -6.29 25.80
CA HIS A 58 -1.29 -6.24 26.69
C HIS A 58 -1.37 -5.00 27.59
N PRO A 59 -2.24 -5.00 28.60
CA PRO A 59 -2.36 -3.88 29.53
C PRO A 59 -1.07 -3.65 30.31
N SER A 60 -0.65 -2.39 30.42
CA SER A 60 0.46 -1.99 31.30
C SER A 60 0.06 -2.09 32.77
N VAL A 61 1.04 -2.30 33.67
CA VAL A 61 0.81 -2.28 35.12
C VAL A 61 0.15 -0.97 35.53
N GLY A 62 -1.03 -1.05 36.17
CA GLY A 62 -1.80 0.12 36.59
C GLY A 62 -2.85 0.62 35.59
N THR A 63 -3.12 -0.11 34.50
CA THR A 63 -4.21 0.22 33.56
C THR A 63 -5.55 0.28 34.30
N THR A 64 -6.23 1.43 34.29
CA THR A 64 -7.54 1.61 34.96
C THR A 64 -8.70 1.28 34.03
N ARG A 65 -9.92 1.23 34.59
CA ARG A 65 -11.14 1.04 33.80
C ARG A 65 -11.33 2.17 32.77
N GLU A 66 -11.03 3.40 33.17
CA GLU A 66 -11.16 4.59 32.32
C GLU A 66 -10.21 4.53 31.12
N ASP A 67 -8.98 4.00 31.31
CA ASP A 67 -8.02 3.81 30.22
C ASP A 67 -8.54 2.82 29.17
N VAL A 68 -9.21 1.75 29.61
CA VAL A 68 -9.77 0.73 28.73
C VAL A 68 -10.94 1.30 27.93
N VAL A 69 -11.84 2.04 28.59
CA VAL A 69 -12.94 2.76 27.92
C VAL A 69 -12.37 3.71 26.87
N SER A 70 -11.37 4.51 27.22
CA SER A 70 -10.74 5.47 26.31
C SER A 70 -10.12 4.79 25.09
N ARG A 71 -9.43 3.64 25.27
CA ARG A 71 -8.85 2.87 24.16
C ARG A 71 -9.90 2.29 23.21
N PHE A 72 -11.02 1.78 23.75
CA PHE A 72 -12.13 1.29 22.92
C PHE A 72 -12.84 2.45 22.17
N GLU A 73 -12.98 3.61 22.79
CA GLU A 73 -13.51 4.81 22.13
C GLU A 73 -12.56 5.34 21.05
N GLN A 74 -11.26 5.34 21.29
CA GLN A 74 -10.25 5.65 20.28
C GLN A 74 -10.35 4.69 19.11
N LEU A 75 -10.41 3.38 19.35
CA LEU A 75 -10.60 2.39 18.29
C LEU A 75 -11.92 2.63 17.52
N ARG A 76 -13.00 3.02 18.22
CA ARG A 76 -14.28 3.38 17.60
C ARG A 76 -14.20 4.62 16.70
N MET A 77 -13.32 5.57 17.01
CA MET A 77 -13.08 6.75 16.18
C MET A 77 -12.24 6.46 14.93
N LEU A 78 -11.49 5.36 14.93
CA LEU A 78 -10.58 4.96 13.85
C LEU A 78 -11.24 3.97 12.87
N VAL A 79 -12.27 3.23 13.27
CA VAL A 79 -13.01 2.31 12.38
C VAL A 79 -13.78 3.03 11.27
N TYR A 80 -13.97 2.34 10.14
CA TYR A 80 -14.73 2.86 9.00
C TYR A 80 -16.21 3.03 9.35
N ALA A 81 -16.85 4.07 8.80
CA ALA A 81 -18.25 4.39 9.06
C ALA A 81 -19.16 3.16 8.81
N GLY A 82 -19.95 2.78 9.81
CA GLY A 82 -20.78 1.58 9.80
C GLY A 82 -20.21 0.37 10.56
N TYR A 83 -18.92 0.38 10.92
CA TYR A 83 -18.30 -0.63 11.81
C TYR A 83 -18.21 -0.15 13.27
N GLU A 84 -18.68 1.06 13.57
CA GLU A 84 -18.76 1.61 14.93
C GLU A 84 -19.66 0.76 15.83
N GLU A 85 -20.74 0.21 15.27
CA GLU A 85 -21.66 -0.70 15.97
C GLU A 85 -21.06 -2.08 16.25
N SER A 86 -19.91 -2.41 15.66
CA SER A 86 -19.20 -3.67 15.93
C SER A 86 -18.35 -3.60 17.20
N ILE A 87 -18.08 -2.40 17.73
CA ILE A 87 -17.29 -2.18 18.95
C ILE A 87 -18.22 -1.79 20.09
N HIS A 88 -18.27 -2.61 21.12
CA HIS A 88 -19.13 -2.42 22.29
C HIS A 88 -18.31 -2.17 23.55
N SER A 89 -18.69 -1.13 24.29
CA SER A 89 -18.26 -0.88 25.66
C SER A 89 -19.43 -1.15 26.63
N GLY A 90 -19.21 -1.97 27.66
CA GLY A 90 -20.17 -2.20 28.75
C GLY A 90 -21.30 -3.21 28.48
N ARG A 91 -21.12 -4.18 27.58
CA ARG A 91 -22.15 -5.20 27.27
C ARG A 91 -22.05 -6.36 28.29
N HIS A 92 -23.12 -6.71 29.01
CA HIS A 92 -23.09 -7.66 30.15
C HIS A 92 -22.46 -7.13 31.45
N GLY A 93 -22.61 -5.82 31.71
CA GLY A 93 -22.10 -5.13 32.89
C GLY A 93 -21.10 -4.04 32.51
N GLU A 94 -20.88 -3.05 33.37
CA GLU A 94 -20.01 -1.89 33.10
C GLU A 94 -18.52 -2.23 32.87
N SER A 95 -18.15 -3.51 32.95
CA SER A 95 -16.76 -3.96 32.92
C SER A 95 -16.45 -5.00 31.84
N HIS A 96 -17.34 -5.18 30.84
CA HIS A 96 -17.11 -6.05 29.69
C HIS A 96 -17.09 -5.26 28.37
N PHE A 97 -16.02 -5.41 27.60
CA PHE A 97 -15.76 -4.68 26.35
C PHE A 97 -15.49 -5.69 25.24
N CYS A 98 -16.09 -5.53 24.06
CA CYS A 98 -15.90 -6.51 22.99
C CYS A 98 -15.94 -5.93 21.56
N ILE A 99 -15.25 -6.62 20.67
CA ILE A 99 -15.27 -6.42 19.21
C ILE A 99 -16.02 -7.62 18.61
N LEU A 100 -17.10 -7.34 17.91
CA LEU A 100 -17.96 -8.36 17.29
C LEU A 100 -17.65 -8.54 15.80
N ASP A 101 -17.90 -9.74 15.28
CA ASP A 101 -18.03 -9.98 13.85
C ASP A 101 -19.48 -9.78 13.35
N ALA A 102 -19.69 -9.99 12.04
CA ALA A 102 -21.00 -9.85 11.40
C ALA A 102 -22.06 -10.86 11.88
N ASP A 103 -21.64 -11.95 12.53
CA ASP A 103 -22.52 -12.96 13.12
C ASP A 103 -22.75 -12.69 14.62
N ASN A 104 -22.39 -11.48 15.10
CA ASN A 104 -22.43 -11.07 16.51
C ASN A 104 -21.59 -11.94 17.45
N GLN A 105 -20.56 -12.63 16.93
CA GLN A 105 -19.62 -13.40 17.75
C GLN A 105 -18.47 -12.51 18.21
N GLU A 106 -18.01 -12.72 19.46
CA GLU A 106 -16.90 -11.97 20.02
C GLU A 106 -15.57 -12.41 19.37
N ILE A 107 -14.93 -11.49 18.63
CA ILE A 107 -13.58 -11.68 18.08
C ILE A 107 -12.54 -11.44 19.19
N LEU A 108 -12.74 -10.37 19.95
CA LEU A 108 -11.93 -9.96 21.09
C LEU A 108 -12.88 -9.48 22.17
N SER A 109 -12.77 -10.01 23.38
CA SER A 109 -13.47 -9.47 24.55
C SER A 109 -12.54 -9.31 25.73
N VAL A 110 -12.85 -8.33 26.57
CA VAL A 110 -12.09 -7.96 27.74
C VAL A 110 -13.05 -7.79 28.90
N THR A 111 -12.76 -8.47 30.01
CA THR A 111 -13.47 -8.29 31.27
C THR A 111 -12.53 -7.77 32.35
N LEU A 112 -12.93 -6.68 32.98
CA LEU A 112 -12.38 -6.20 34.24
C LEU A 112 -13.27 -6.70 35.38
N ASP A 113 -12.73 -7.38 36.38
CA ASP A 113 -13.48 -7.69 37.60
C ASP A 113 -13.21 -6.65 38.70
N ASP A 114 -14.08 -6.63 39.71
CA ASP A 114 -13.95 -5.72 40.86
C ASP A 114 -12.70 -6.04 41.73
N ALA A 115 -12.01 -7.15 41.45
CA ALA A 115 -10.77 -7.56 42.10
C ALA A 115 -9.50 -7.10 41.35
N GLY A 116 -9.64 -6.36 40.23
CA GLY A 116 -8.52 -5.85 39.44
C GLY A 116 -7.91 -6.85 38.46
N ASN A 117 -8.59 -7.99 38.21
CA ASN A 117 -8.19 -8.93 37.18
C ASN A 117 -8.70 -8.44 35.82
N TYR A 118 -7.79 -8.37 34.87
CA TYR A 118 -8.04 -8.03 33.48
C TYR A 118 -7.95 -9.29 32.64
N THR A 119 -9.08 -9.80 32.15
CA THR A 119 -9.09 -11.00 31.32
C THR A 119 -9.35 -10.63 29.87
N VAL A 120 -8.43 -11.02 28.99
CA VAL A 120 -8.53 -10.90 27.53
C VAL A 120 -8.91 -12.25 26.95
N ASN A 121 -9.97 -12.29 26.16
CA ASN A 121 -10.41 -13.45 25.40
C ASN A 121 -10.33 -13.14 23.90
N CYS A 122 -9.57 -13.93 23.16
CA CYS A 122 -9.52 -13.87 21.70
C CYS A 122 -9.71 -15.26 21.10
N GLN A 123 -10.90 -15.53 20.55
CA GLN A 123 -11.24 -16.75 19.81
C GLN A 123 -10.73 -18.07 20.42
N GLY A 124 -10.85 -18.22 21.75
CA GLY A 124 -10.45 -19.43 22.48
C GLY A 124 -9.11 -19.34 23.22
N HIS A 125 -8.40 -18.22 23.10
CA HIS A 125 -7.26 -17.89 23.94
C HIS A 125 -7.68 -16.95 25.08
N ASN A 126 -7.53 -17.38 26.32
CA ASN A 126 -7.86 -16.61 27.51
C ASN A 126 -6.59 -16.30 28.32
N GLU A 127 -6.27 -15.02 28.46
CA GLU A 127 -5.21 -14.54 29.35
C GLU A 127 -5.80 -13.64 30.43
N THR A 128 -5.49 -13.95 31.69
CA THR A 128 -5.88 -13.12 32.82
C THR A 128 -4.65 -12.47 33.42
N TYR A 129 -4.59 -11.15 33.34
CA TYR A 129 -3.60 -10.30 33.97
C TYR A 129 -4.11 -9.94 35.36
N ARG A 130 -3.36 -10.29 36.41
CA ARG A 130 -3.66 -9.86 37.77
C ARG A 130 -2.84 -8.62 38.09
N PHE A 131 -3.49 -7.49 38.21
CA PHE A 131 -2.84 -6.29 38.73
C PHE A 131 -3.01 -6.29 40.24
N THR A 132 -1.95 -6.62 40.98
CA THR A 132 -1.93 -6.33 42.41
C THR A 132 -1.97 -4.82 42.55
N MET A 133 -3.02 -4.29 43.17
CA MET A 133 -3.00 -2.91 43.68
C MET A 133 -2.05 -2.88 44.88
N ASP A 134 -0.75 -2.87 44.61
CA ASP A 134 0.26 -2.70 45.65
C ASP A 134 0.35 -1.20 45.96
N ILE A 135 -0.20 -0.85 47.12
CA ILE A 135 0.03 0.42 47.81
C ILE A 135 1.54 0.51 48.11
N GLU A 136 2.14 1.62 47.68
CA GLU A 136 3.48 2.18 47.98
C GLU A 136 4.46 1.35 48.83
N GLN A 137 5.68 1.11 48.32
CA GLN A 137 6.95 1.74 48.77
C GLN A 137 8.16 1.03 48.14
N GLY A 138 9.29 1.76 48.07
CA GLY A 138 10.45 1.43 47.24
C GLY A 138 11.26 0.21 47.67
N GLU A 139 12.08 -0.28 46.75
CA GLU A 139 13.52 -0.45 46.94
C GLU A 139 14.21 -0.91 45.63
N GLU A 140 15.45 -0.46 45.52
CA GLU A 140 16.45 -0.61 44.47
C GLU A 140 17.04 -2.04 44.46
N CYS A 141 17.38 -2.61 43.28
CA CYS A 141 18.59 -3.43 43.06
C CYS A 141 18.71 -4.05 41.64
N THR A 142 19.73 -3.56 40.93
CA THR A 142 20.81 -4.22 40.14
C THR A 142 20.59 -5.35 39.10
N GLU A 143 21.39 -5.17 38.04
CA GLU A 143 21.70 -5.98 36.85
C GLU A 143 22.02 -7.49 37.08
N HIS A 144 21.72 -8.35 36.09
CA HIS A 144 22.72 -8.92 35.14
C HIS A 144 22.17 -10.03 34.21
N ALA A 145 22.48 -9.83 32.93
CA ALA A 145 22.88 -10.68 31.79
C ALA A 145 22.65 -12.22 31.67
N GLU A 146 22.36 -12.56 30.38
CA GLU A 146 22.91 -13.64 29.52
C GLU A 146 22.19 -15.01 29.34
N GLY A 147 21.80 -15.26 28.06
CA GLY A 147 22.26 -16.43 27.31
C GLY A 147 21.22 -17.41 26.73
N ALA A 148 21.01 -17.41 25.40
CA ALA A 148 21.30 -18.56 24.52
C ALA A 148 20.77 -18.38 23.07
N SER A 149 21.53 -18.96 22.14
CA SER A 149 21.59 -18.76 20.69
C SER A 149 20.75 -19.76 19.88
N GLY A 150 20.37 -19.39 18.66
CA GLY A 150 19.85 -20.31 17.65
C GLY A 150 19.35 -19.64 16.36
N THR A 151 20.23 -19.04 15.55
CA THR A 151 19.85 -18.50 14.23
C THR A 151 20.17 -19.49 13.10
N LEU A 152 19.13 -20.04 12.48
CA LEU A 152 19.21 -20.65 11.14
C LEU A 152 19.30 -19.52 10.09
N GLN A 153 20.45 -19.40 9.46
CA GLN A 153 20.69 -18.50 8.33
C GLN A 153 19.97 -19.01 7.08
N VAL A 154 18.88 -18.34 6.69
CA VAL A 154 18.37 -18.34 5.31
C VAL A 154 18.72 -16.97 4.70
N SER A 155 19.42 -16.98 3.58
CA SER A 155 20.23 -15.89 3.06
C SER A 155 19.44 -14.57 2.79
N PRO A 156 19.75 -13.44 3.48
CA PRO A 156 19.04 -12.14 3.37
C PRO A 156 19.21 -11.37 2.04
N PHE A 157 20.04 -11.88 1.13
CA PHE A 157 20.51 -11.10 -0.02
C PHE A 157 19.49 -10.94 -1.15
N ARG A 158 18.50 -11.85 -1.28
CA ARG A 158 17.46 -11.72 -2.32
C ARG A 158 16.33 -10.76 -1.91
N LEU A 159 15.95 -10.74 -0.62
CA LEU A 159 14.91 -9.86 -0.09
C LEU A 159 15.35 -8.39 -0.10
N ARG A 160 16.57 -8.06 0.37
CA ARG A 160 17.07 -6.66 0.40
C ARG A 160 17.08 -5.94 -0.96
N ARG A 161 17.14 -6.67 -2.08
CA ARG A 161 17.19 -6.10 -3.43
C ARG A 161 15.80 -5.73 -3.96
N LEU A 162 14.77 -6.53 -3.67
CA LEU A 162 13.37 -6.23 -4.00
C LEU A 162 12.85 -4.99 -3.23
N HIS A 163 13.23 -4.90 -1.95
CA HIS A 163 12.78 -3.86 -1.01
C HIS A 163 13.27 -2.45 -1.40
N ARG A 164 14.50 -2.34 -1.94
CA ARG A 164 15.07 -1.05 -2.34
C ARG A 164 14.43 -0.49 -3.63
N HIS A 165 13.93 -1.39 -4.49
CA HIS A 165 13.35 -1.02 -5.78
C HIS A 165 11.94 -0.43 -5.63
N GLN A 166 11.14 -0.97 -4.71
CA GLN A 166 9.82 -0.44 -4.37
C GLN A 166 9.93 0.92 -3.63
N GLN A 167 10.88 1.09 -2.72
CA GLN A 167 11.13 2.36 -2.00
C GLN A 167 11.50 3.52 -2.95
N SER A 168 12.36 3.28 -3.94
CA SER A 168 12.77 4.33 -4.90
C SER A 168 11.65 4.75 -5.85
N MET A 169 10.77 3.82 -6.24
CA MET A 169 9.59 4.09 -7.07
C MET A 169 8.60 5.02 -6.36
N MET A 170 8.46 4.85 -5.05
CA MET A 170 7.52 5.61 -4.22
C MET A 170 8.01 7.03 -3.91
N LEU A 171 9.32 7.23 -3.69
CA LEU A 171 9.92 8.56 -3.54
C LEU A 171 9.77 9.41 -4.81
N SER A 172 9.93 8.81 -5.99
CA SER A 172 9.69 9.48 -7.28
C SER A 172 8.22 9.89 -7.44
N GLY A 173 7.27 9.00 -7.10
CA GLY A 173 5.84 9.32 -7.14
C GLY A 173 5.42 10.47 -6.20
N GLN A 174 6.05 10.59 -5.02
CA GLN A 174 5.77 11.69 -4.10
C GLN A 174 6.31 13.05 -4.58
N ASN A 175 7.55 13.09 -5.08
CA ASN A 175 8.10 14.31 -5.67
C ASN A 175 7.28 14.76 -6.90
N TRP A 176 6.84 13.80 -7.72
CA TRP A 176 6.00 14.06 -8.87
C TRP A 176 4.63 14.64 -8.48
N LYS A 177 4.00 14.15 -7.40
CA LYS A 177 2.74 14.75 -6.90
C LYS A 177 2.95 16.15 -6.29
N GLY A 178 4.07 16.38 -5.60
CA GLY A 178 4.40 17.67 -4.98
C GLY A 178 4.75 18.78 -5.98
N ALA A 179 5.26 18.44 -7.16
CA ALA A 179 5.60 19.36 -8.23
C ALA A 179 4.41 19.72 -9.16
N ALA A 180 3.17 19.43 -8.75
CA ALA A 180 1.99 19.53 -9.60
C ALA A 180 1.39 20.95 -9.62
N PRO A 181 0.99 21.47 -10.80
CA PRO A 181 0.04 22.58 -10.87
C PRO A 181 -1.27 22.22 -10.17
N ALA A 182 -1.94 23.20 -9.56
CA ALA A 182 -3.14 22.97 -8.76
C ALA A 182 -4.27 22.25 -9.55
N GLU A 183 -4.32 22.47 -10.86
CA GLU A 183 -5.31 21.88 -11.76
C GLU A 183 -5.05 20.38 -12.02
N GLU A 184 -3.81 19.90 -11.91
CA GLU A 184 -3.41 18.51 -12.17
C GLU A 184 -3.52 17.61 -10.93
N LEU A 185 -3.70 18.16 -9.73
CA LEU A 185 -3.66 17.42 -8.46
C LEU A 185 -4.63 16.23 -8.45
N ARG A 186 -5.86 16.41 -8.95
CA ARG A 186 -6.88 15.34 -9.00
C ARG A 186 -6.50 14.25 -10.00
N GLY A 187 -6.00 14.64 -11.18
CA GLY A 187 -5.55 13.72 -12.23
C GLY A 187 -4.33 12.90 -11.81
N ARG A 188 -3.33 13.56 -11.21
CA ARG A 188 -2.14 12.89 -10.66
C ARG A 188 -2.52 11.95 -9.51
N ALA A 189 -3.44 12.34 -8.63
CA ALA A 189 -3.94 11.46 -7.56
C ALA A 189 -4.64 10.21 -8.12
N ALA A 190 -5.49 10.35 -9.13
CA ALA A 190 -6.15 9.23 -9.79
C ALA A 190 -5.12 8.29 -10.46
N THR A 191 -4.10 8.85 -11.11
CA THR A 191 -3.02 8.08 -11.74
C THR A 191 -2.22 7.28 -10.72
N VAL A 192 -1.87 7.89 -9.57
CA VAL A 192 -1.21 7.19 -8.46
C VAL A 192 -2.10 6.05 -7.95
N GLN A 193 -3.40 6.27 -7.79
CA GLN A 193 -4.34 5.22 -7.37
C GLN A 193 -4.35 4.03 -8.36
N ARG A 194 -4.28 4.30 -9.66
CA ARG A 194 -4.23 3.26 -10.70
C ARG A 194 -2.91 2.48 -10.66
N ILE A 195 -1.79 3.18 -10.48
CA ILE A 195 -0.47 2.55 -10.28
C ILE A 195 -0.48 1.66 -9.02
N CYS A 196 -1.01 2.16 -7.90
CA CYS A 196 -1.13 1.40 -6.67
C CYS A 196 -2.03 0.17 -6.83
N THR A 197 -3.15 0.32 -7.53
CA THR A 197 -4.07 -0.79 -7.81
C THR A 197 -3.37 -1.88 -8.64
N CYS A 198 -2.64 -1.47 -9.68
CA CYS A 198 -1.83 -2.36 -10.54
C CYS A 198 -0.74 -3.12 -9.76
N LEU A 199 -0.10 -2.46 -8.79
CA LEU A 199 0.86 -3.11 -7.89
C LEU A 199 0.19 -4.13 -6.96
N ASN A 200 -1.05 -3.88 -6.52
CA ASN A 200 -1.77 -4.71 -5.55
C ASN A 200 -2.36 -5.97 -6.15
N ASN A 201 -2.96 -5.84 -7.32
CA ASN A 201 -3.59 -6.95 -8.02
C ASN A 201 -2.58 -7.70 -8.90
N GLY A 202 -1.34 -7.21 -9.03
CA GLY A 202 -0.33 -7.78 -9.92
C GLY A 202 -0.73 -7.68 -11.39
N SER A 203 -1.60 -6.72 -11.75
CA SER A 203 -2.04 -6.50 -13.12
C SER A 203 -0.84 -6.27 -14.02
N ARG A 204 -0.85 -6.91 -15.18
CA ARG A 204 0.16 -6.73 -16.21
C ARG A 204 -0.14 -5.53 -17.11
N GLU A 205 -1.33 -4.95 -16.97
CA GLU A 205 -1.77 -3.77 -17.70
C GLU A 205 -1.89 -2.58 -16.76
N LEU A 206 -1.31 -1.46 -17.18
CA LEU A 206 -1.46 -0.15 -16.56
C LEU A 206 -1.97 0.84 -17.61
N ASN A 207 -3.21 1.28 -17.43
CA ASN A 207 -3.76 2.43 -18.13
C ASN A 207 -3.67 3.65 -17.21
N VAL A 208 -3.02 4.74 -17.62
CA VAL A 208 -2.84 5.94 -16.77
C VAL A 208 -4.08 6.83 -16.69
N GLY A 209 -5.02 6.70 -17.63
CA GLY A 209 -6.27 7.44 -17.68
C GLY A 209 -6.15 8.82 -18.31
N GLU A 210 -7.30 9.41 -18.59
CA GLU A 210 -7.47 10.74 -19.18
C GLU A 210 -7.54 11.77 -18.05
N SER A 211 -6.46 12.50 -17.80
CA SER A 211 -6.33 13.27 -16.57
C SER A 211 -5.55 14.58 -16.72
N GLY A 212 -5.36 15.04 -17.95
CA GLY A 212 -4.64 16.28 -18.26
C GLY A 212 -3.20 16.26 -17.77
N LEU A 213 -2.56 15.08 -17.73
CA LEU A 213 -1.23 14.92 -17.16
C LEU A 213 -0.18 15.57 -18.05
N THR A 214 0.68 16.42 -17.49
CA THR A 214 1.82 17.00 -18.23
C THR A 214 3.10 16.19 -18.12
N ALA A 215 3.19 15.33 -17.11
CA ALA A 215 4.30 14.40 -16.90
C ALA A 215 3.80 13.11 -16.27
N LEU A 216 4.58 12.03 -16.32
CA LEU A 216 4.37 10.79 -15.56
C LEU A 216 5.46 10.64 -14.48
N PRO A 217 5.26 9.82 -13.44
CA PRO A 217 6.30 9.53 -12.46
C PRO A 217 7.49 8.80 -13.12
N ASP A 218 8.71 9.06 -12.64
CA ASP A 218 9.96 8.57 -13.27
C ASP A 218 10.08 7.04 -13.27
N ARG A 219 9.31 6.36 -12.43
CA ARG A 219 9.32 4.91 -12.28
C ARG A 219 7.91 4.35 -12.35
N LEU A 220 7.71 3.45 -13.31
CA LEU A 220 6.50 2.65 -13.46
C LEU A 220 6.68 1.26 -12.83
N PRO A 221 5.59 0.56 -12.49
CA PRO A 221 5.66 -0.81 -11.97
C PRO A 221 6.43 -1.73 -12.91
N ALA A 222 7.41 -2.46 -12.41
CA ALA A 222 8.32 -3.23 -13.25
C ALA A 222 7.69 -4.50 -13.85
N HIS A 223 6.55 -4.95 -13.31
CA HIS A 223 5.88 -6.19 -13.70
C HIS A 223 4.84 -6.02 -14.82
N ILE A 224 4.61 -4.79 -15.29
CA ILE A 224 3.64 -4.55 -16.38
C ILE A 224 4.23 -4.97 -17.72
N THR A 225 3.37 -5.56 -18.54
CA THR A 225 3.64 -5.90 -19.94
C THR A 225 2.94 -4.94 -20.89
N THR A 226 1.86 -4.28 -20.44
CA THR A 226 1.06 -3.35 -21.25
C THR A 226 0.95 -2.00 -20.56
N LEU A 227 1.35 -0.94 -21.27
CA LEU A 227 1.21 0.46 -20.83
C LEU A 227 0.34 1.21 -21.83
N VAL A 228 -0.78 1.75 -21.34
CA VAL A 228 -1.73 2.53 -22.15
C VAL A 228 -1.78 3.96 -21.62
N ILE A 229 -1.47 4.90 -22.50
CA ILE A 229 -1.52 6.34 -22.27
C ILE A 229 -2.51 6.93 -23.27
N PRO A 230 -3.78 7.12 -22.87
CA PRO A 230 -4.79 7.64 -23.77
C PRO A 230 -4.60 9.15 -24.01
N HIS A 231 -5.43 9.66 -24.92
CA HIS A 231 -5.67 11.07 -25.19
C HIS A 231 -6.04 11.86 -23.91
N ASN A 232 -6.25 13.17 -24.03
CA ASN A 232 -6.51 14.07 -22.88
C ASN A 232 -5.38 14.04 -21.84
N ASN A 233 -4.15 13.81 -22.30
CA ASN A 233 -2.92 14.05 -21.55
C ASN A 233 -2.01 14.95 -22.40
N TYR A 234 -1.16 15.72 -21.74
CA TYR A 234 -0.28 16.70 -22.36
C TYR A 234 1.19 16.32 -22.12
N LEU A 235 1.49 15.02 -22.19
CA LEU A 235 2.82 14.51 -21.90
C LEU A 235 3.80 14.97 -22.98
N THR A 236 4.91 15.58 -22.56
CA THR A 236 5.99 16.00 -23.45
C THR A 236 7.13 14.99 -23.53
N SER A 237 7.21 14.10 -22.54
CA SER A 237 8.19 13.02 -22.43
C SER A 237 7.63 11.85 -21.65
N LEU A 238 8.23 10.67 -21.84
CA LEU A 238 7.93 9.46 -21.06
C LEU A 238 9.07 9.11 -20.10
N PRO A 239 8.77 8.49 -18.95
CA PRO A 239 9.78 7.97 -18.04
C PRO A 239 10.49 6.74 -18.63
N THR A 240 11.47 6.22 -17.90
CA THR A 240 12.11 4.95 -18.30
C THR A 240 11.10 3.82 -18.31
N LEU A 241 10.98 3.12 -19.45
CA LEU A 241 10.02 2.04 -19.62
C LEU A 241 10.45 0.78 -18.85
N PRO A 242 9.50 -0.01 -18.31
CA PRO A 242 9.78 -1.30 -17.71
C PRO A 242 10.45 -2.26 -18.70
N SER A 243 11.46 -3.02 -18.26
CA SER A 243 12.21 -3.92 -19.14
C SER A 243 11.38 -5.07 -19.72
N GLY A 244 10.28 -5.44 -19.04
CA GLY A 244 9.35 -6.48 -19.47
C GLY A 244 8.14 -5.97 -20.26
N LEU A 245 8.14 -4.72 -20.71
CA LEU A 245 7.03 -4.16 -21.47
C LEU A 245 7.01 -4.77 -22.89
N GLU A 246 5.85 -5.29 -23.27
CA GLU A 246 5.56 -5.92 -24.56
C GLU A 246 4.71 -5.01 -25.45
N VAL A 247 3.81 -4.22 -24.84
CA VAL A 247 2.88 -3.33 -25.53
C VAL A 247 2.96 -1.91 -24.96
N LEU A 248 3.22 -0.94 -25.84
CA LEU A 248 3.16 0.48 -25.53
C LEU A 248 2.18 1.18 -26.48
N THR A 249 1.14 1.76 -25.90
CA THR A 249 0.16 2.60 -26.61
C THR A 249 0.16 4.00 -26.03
N VAL A 250 0.42 4.99 -26.87
CA VAL A 250 0.34 6.42 -26.55
C VAL A 250 -0.40 7.14 -27.67
N GLU A 251 -1.50 7.81 -27.35
CA GLU A 251 -2.36 8.45 -28.35
C GLU A 251 -2.61 9.90 -27.96
N ASP A 252 -2.58 10.82 -28.94
CA ASP A 252 -2.94 12.24 -28.78
C ASP A 252 -2.29 12.91 -27.56
N ASN A 253 -0.96 13.01 -27.61
CA ASN A 253 -0.11 13.62 -26.58
C ASN A 253 0.90 14.58 -27.25
N GLN A 254 1.82 15.16 -26.48
CA GLN A 254 2.78 16.15 -26.99
C GLN A 254 4.22 15.61 -26.98
N LEU A 255 4.40 14.30 -27.13
CA LEU A 255 5.72 13.69 -27.05
C LEU A 255 6.60 14.16 -28.19
N THR A 256 7.77 14.70 -27.85
CA THR A 256 8.78 15.16 -28.82
C THR A 256 9.85 14.10 -29.11
N SER A 257 10.02 13.15 -28.20
CA SER A 257 10.91 12.00 -28.31
C SER A 257 10.41 10.82 -27.47
N LEU A 258 10.92 9.62 -27.76
CA LEU A 258 10.69 8.42 -26.96
C LEU A 258 11.96 8.02 -26.19
N PRO A 259 11.83 7.47 -24.98
CA PRO A 259 12.94 6.84 -24.27
C PRO A 259 13.40 5.57 -25.00
N PRO A 260 14.57 4.99 -24.64
CA PRO A 260 14.99 3.69 -25.15
C PRO A 260 13.91 2.63 -24.97
N LEU A 261 13.58 1.93 -26.06
CA LEU A 261 12.54 0.91 -26.06
C LEU A 261 13.07 -0.38 -25.41
N PRO A 262 12.23 -1.09 -24.63
CA PRO A 262 12.62 -2.38 -24.08
C PRO A 262 12.80 -3.41 -25.19
N SER A 263 13.75 -4.32 -25.02
CA SER A 263 14.12 -5.31 -26.03
C SER A 263 12.99 -6.30 -26.36
N GLY A 264 12.05 -6.48 -25.44
CA GLY A 264 10.88 -7.36 -25.57
C GLY A 264 9.62 -6.68 -26.10
N LEU A 265 9.70 -5.42 -26.54
CA LEU A 265 8.54 -4.72 -27.07
C LEU A 265 8.11 -5.32 -28.41
N GLU A 266 6.85 -5.70 -28.52
CA GLU A 266 6.24 -6.31 -29.71
C GLU A 266 5.32 -5.33 -30.43
N VAL A 267 4.63 -4.46 -29.67
CA VAL A 267 3.66 -3.49 -30.21
C VAL A 267 4.03 -2.09 -29.74
N LEU A 268 4.25 -1.19 -30.71
CA LEU A 268 4.46 0.24 -30.47
C LEU A 268 3.44 1.04 -31.28
N THR A 269 2.47 1.63 -30.57
CA THR A 269 1.51 2.58 -31.10
C THR A 269 1.76 3.93 -30.46
N VAL A 270 2.23 4.90 -31.23
CA VAL A 270 2.44 6.28 -30.79
C VAL A 270 1.84 7.21 -31.84
N GLU A 271 0.51 7.37 -31.80
CA GLU A 271 -0.23 8.19 -32.77
C GLU A 271 -0.47 9.59 -32.25
N ASP A 272 -0.58 10.56 -33.17
CA ASP A 272 -0.93 11.96 -32.88
C ASP A 272 -0.04 12.56 -31.78
N ASN A 273 1.27 12.58 -32.06
CA ASN A 273 2.29 13.13 -31.18
C ASN A 273 3.21 14.08 -31.97
N GLN A 274 4.27 14.59 -31.34
CA GLN A 274 5.19 15.55 -31.97
C GLN A 274 6.58 14.94 -32.22
N LEU A 275 6.65 13.61 -32.42
CA LEU A 275 7.92 12.92 -32.58
C LEU A 275 8.60 13.35 -33.88
N THR A 276 9.86 13.78 -33.76
CA THR A 276 10.70 14.15 -34.92
C THR A 276 11.60 13.00 -35.37
N SER A 277 11.86 12.04 -34.49
CA SER A 277 12.62 10.82 -34.73
C SER A 277 12.18 9.70 -33.80
N LEU A 278 12.53 8.46 -34.15
CA LEU A 278 12.32 7.27 -33.30
C LEU A 278 13.68 6.72 -32.81
N PRO A 279 13.73 6.17 -31.58
CA PRO A 279 14.88 5.40 -31.12
C PRO A 279 15.04 4.09 -31.94
N PRO A 280 16.17 3.38 -31.80
CA PRO A 280 16.35 2.06 -32.40
C PRO A 280 15.20 1.11 -32.03
N LEU A 281 14.59 0.48 -33.04
CA LEU A 281 13.48 -0.42 -32.85
C LEU A 281 13.98 -1.79 -32.36
N PRO A 282 13.29 -2.43 -31.40
CA PRO A 282 13.65 -3.76 -30.93
C PRO A 282 13.44 -4.80 -32.04
N ALA A 283 14.30 -5.82 -32.07
CA ALA A 283 14.27 -6.85 -33.11
C ALA A 283 12.97 -7.66 -33.13
N GLY A 284 12.27 -7.76 -31.99
CA GLY A 284 11.00 -8.45 -31.83
C GLY A 284 9.76 -7.62 -32.14
N LEU A 285 9.90 -6.37 -32.61
CA LEU A 285 8.75 -5.52 -32.90
C LEU A 285 7.95 -6.07 -34.08
N VAL A 286 6.64 -6.29 -33.87
CA VAL A 286 5.70 -6.85 -34.83
C VAL A 286 4.81 -5.76 -35.43
N VAL A 287 4.41 -4.79 -34.60
CA VAL A 287 3.50 -3.70 -34.98
C VAL A 287 4.13 -2.36 -34.64
N LEU A 288 4.22 -1.49 -35.65
CA LEU A 288 4.64 -0.10 -35.51
C LEU A 288 3.58 0.83 -36.10
N THR A 289 3.04 1.72 -35.28
CA THR A 289 2.05 2.70 -35.70
C THR A 289 2.46 4.07 -35.15
N VAL A 290 2.75 5.01 -36.05
CA VAL A 290 3.34 6.34 -35.74
C VAL A 290 2.70 7.47 -36.53
N SER A 291 1.45 7.28 -36.96
CA SER A 291 0.67 8.29 -37.68
C SER A 291 0.52 9.58 -36.88
N GLY A 292 0.39 10.72 -37.57
CA GLY A 292 0.19 12.00 -36.88
C GLY A 292 1.41 12.51 -36.11
N ASN A 293 2.62 12.08 -36.49
CA ASN A 293 3.89 12.60 -35.95
C ASN A 293 4.64 13.46 -36.99
N GLN A 294 5.77 14.05 -36.58
CA GLN A 294 6.62 14.90 -37.42
C GLN A 294 7.89 14.17 -37.89
N LEU A 295 7.79 12.86 -38.13
CA LEU A 295 8.93 12.00 -38.48
C LEU A 295 9.44 12.33 -39.88
N THR A 296 10.71 12.72 -39.97
CA THR A 296 11.38 12.96 -41.25
C THR A 296 11.97 11.69 -41.87
N SER A 297 12.27 10.70 -41.03
CA SER A 297 12.80 9.39 -41.43
C SER A 297 12.48 8.34 -40.36
N LEU A 298 12.51 7.07 -40.76
CA LEU A 298 12.39 5.93 -39.86
C LEU A 298 13.76 5.27 -39.64
N PRO A 299 14.04 4.73 -38.44
CA PRO A 299 15.20 3.89 -38.19
C PRO A 299 15.09 2.57 -38.99
N PRO A 300 16.16 1.77 -39.05
CA PRO A 300 16.11 0.44 -39.66
C PRO A 300 14.96 -0.39 -39.07
N LEU A 301 14.09 -0.87 -39.95
CA LEU A 301 12.94 -1.68 -39.55
C LEU A 301 13.40 -3.10 -39.19
N PRO A 302 12.86 -3.70 -38.11
CA PRO A 302 13.18 -5.07 -37.76
C PRO A 302 12.61 -6.04 -38.78
N ALA A 303 13.34 -7.13 -39.06
CA ALA A 303 12.94 -8.11 -40.07
C ALA A 303 11.60 -8.82 -39.76
N GLY A 304 11.21 -8.84 -38.48
CA GLY A 304 9.95 -9.43 -38.01
C GLY A 304 8.73 -8.51 -38.05
N LEU A 305 8.87 -7.26 -38.53
CA LEU A 305 7.78 -6.30 -38.57
C LEU A 305 6.70 -6.74 -39.57
N GLN A 306 5.47 -6.89 -39.09
CA GLN A 306 4.33 -7.32 -39.90
C GLN A 306 3.43 -6.15 -40.30
N THR A 307 3.28 -5.17 -39.40
CA THR A 307 2.41 -4.02 -39.59
C THR A 307 3.20 -2.74 -39.41
N LEU A 308 3.18 -1.87 -40.42
CA LEU A 308 3.71 -0.51 -40.37
C LEU A 308 2.62 0.46 -40.82
N SER A 309 2.27 1.39 -39.93
CA SER A 309 1.39 2.52 -40.25
C SER A 309 2.08 3.83 -39.86
N GLY A 310 2.14 4.75 -40.80
CA GLY A 310 2.73 6.07 -40.62
C GLY A 310 2.36 6.93 -41.81
N SER A 311 1.29 7.71 -41.68
CA SER A 311 0.98 8.76 -42.65
C SER A 311 1.95 9.93 -42.48
N ARG A 312 2.35 10.55 -43.60
CA ARG A 312 3.13 11.80 -43.59
C ARG A 312 2.32 12.97 -43.06
#